data_AF-A0A2E9VKX2-F1
#
_entry.id   AF-A0A2E9VKX2-F1
#
_cell.length_a   1.000
_cell.length_b   1.000
_cell.length_c   1.000
_cell.angle_alpha   90.00
_cell.angle_beta   90.00
_cell.angle_gamma   90.00
#
_symmetry.space_group_name_H-M   'P 1'
#
loop_
_entity.id
_entity.type
_entity.pdbx_description
1 polymer ?
#
loop_
_entity_poly.entity_id
_entity_poly.type
_entity_poly.pdbx_seq_one_letter_code
_entity_poly.pdbx_strand_id
1 'polypeptide(L)'
;MKQFFLRQWFLITLFILLPVGGLLGQSVPGLSESVGQYLNTGYLVFFILFGMSITLPTGKLWQTASQPTSILLAIFVSIVILPLVTWGVVLLFPLKAFSAGLLIMSAVPTTLASAAVWTRKAGGNDAIPLMATLLGNAFCFLTIPFWLGQTLGQSLPIDVWSLMSRLLIVAVLPMGLAQVLRAIPIIGKSADVHKLSIGMLSQIGILIIILVSAIRTGPIFQEQSENLSLLQVLLVIVLCGVIHGIGLWSGWGLTRLLKGSCEDAIGVAFSGSQKTLAIAIDLTTSPILLASGISPLAIIPPLIFHALQLIIDTIMIAKFRQTCSDIDPKQVPQPVHSTNAESISAD
;
A
#
# COMPACT_ATOMS: atom_id res chain seq x y z
N MET A 1 24.91 -2.51 -13.72
CA MET A 1 23.90 -3.59 -13.57
C MET A 1 23.62 -3.94 -12.10
N LYS A 2 24.62 -4.30 -11.28
CA LYS A 2 24.45 -4.67 -9.85
C LYS A 2 23.71 -3.62 -8.98
N GLN A 3 24.01 -2.33 -9.16
CA GLN A 3 23.34 -1.24 -8.43
C GLN A 3 21.86 -1.04 -8.82
N PHE A 4 21.46 -1.40 -10.03
CA PHE A 4 20.06 -1.34 -10.46
C PHE A 4 19.24 -2.43 -9.77
N PHE A 5 19.75 -3.67 -9.76
CA PHE A 5 19.13 -4.79 -9.04
C PHE A 5 19.01 -4.53 -7.54
N LEU A 6 20.06 -3.97 -6.90
CA LEU A 6 20.00 -3.62 -5.48
C LEU A 6 18.99 -2.51 -5.16
N ARG A 7 18.67 -1.63 -6.12
CA ARG A 7 17.67 -0.56 -5.94
C ARG A 7 16.24 -1.01 -6.21
N GLN A 8 16.06 -2.07 -7.00
CA GLN A 8 14.75 -2.57 -7.44
C GLN A 8 14.45 -3.99 -6.93
N TRP A 9 15.25 -4.51 -5.99
CA TRP A 9 15.17 -5.89 -5.52
C TRP A 9 13.76 -6.28 -5.07
N PHE A 10 13.08 -5.40 -4.32
CA PHE A 10 11.73 -5.66 -3.82
C PHE A 10 10.73 -5.87 -4.96
N LEU A 11 10.75 -5.01 -5.98
CA LEU A 11 9.86 -5.11 -7.13
C LEU A 11 10.15 -6.34 -7.97
N ILE A 12 11.44 -6.62 -8.22
CA ILE A 12 11.86 -7.79 -8.99
C ILE A 12 11.41 -9.06 -8.27
N THR A 13 11.65 -9.16 -6.96
CA THR A 13 11.23 -10.31 -6.16
C THR A 13 9.71 -10.45 -6.16
N LEU A 14 8.97 -9.34 -6.00
CA LEU A 14 7.50 -9.35 -6.07
C LEU A 14 6.99 -9.92 -7.41
N PHE A 15 7.58 -9.49 -8.53
CA PHE A 15 7.22 -9.97 -9.87
C PHE A 15 7.53 -11.44 -10.10
N ILE A 16 8.55 -11.99 -9.43
CA ILE A 16 8.92 -13.40 -9.52
C ILE A 16 8.02 -14.25 -8.61
N LEU A 17 7.76 -13.80 -7.38
CA LEU A 17 7.02 -14.59 -6.38
C LEU A 17 5.56 -14.83 -6.77
N LEU A 18 4.92 -13.89 -7.46
CA LEU A 18 3.53 -14.06 -7.93
C LEU A 18 3.34 -15.26 -8.87
N PRO A 19 4.02 -15.35 -10.04
CA PRO A 19 3.89 -16.48 -10.93
C PRO A 19 4.47 -17.77 -10.33
N VAL A 20 5.63 -17.69 -9.64
CA VAL A 20 6.24 -18.87 -9.02
C VAL A 20 5.34 -19.46 -7.94
N GLY A 21 4.79 -18.63 -7.06
CA GLY A 21 3.86 -19.08 -6.02
C GLY A 21 2.63 -19.73 -6.61
N GLY A 22 2.00 -19.10 -7.61
CA GLY A 22 0.84 -19.67 -8.32
C GLY A 22 1.14 -21.03 -8.92
N LEU A 23 2.26 -21.17 -9.62
CA LEU A 23 2.69 -22.45 -10.22
C LEU A 23 2.99 -23.53 -9.18
N LEU A 24 3.64 -23.15 -8.07
CA LEU A 24 3.90 -24.07 -6.96
C LEU A 24 2.60 -24.57 -6.33
N GLY A 25 1.62 -23.68 -6.13
CA GLY A 25 0.31 -24.04 -5.62
C GLY A 25 -0.43 -25.03 -6.52
N GLN A 26 -0.34 -24.87 -7.85
CA GLN A 26 -0.94 -25.78 -8.83
C GLN A 26 -0.22 -27.13 -8.91
N SER A 27 1.12 -27.11 -8.84
CA SER A 27 1.94 -28.27 -9.15
C SER A 27 2.20 -29.18 -7.94
N VAL A 28 2.05 -28.67 -6.72
CA VAL A 28 2.34 -29.41 -5.47
C VAL A 28 1.05 -29.64 -4.69
N PRO A 29 0.44 -30.84 -4.77
CA PRO A 29 -0.76 -31.17 -4.02
C PRO A 29 -0.54 -31.03 -2.51
N GLY A 30 -1.51 -30.49 -1.77
CA GLY A 30 -1.40 -30.32 -0.32
C GLY A 30 -0.63 -29.07 0.13
N LEU A 31 0.11 -28.39 -0.77
CA LEU A 31 0.93 -27.24 -0.41
C LEU A 31 0.07 -26.04 -0.02
N SER A 32 -1.01 -25.78 -0.76
CA SER A 32 -1.95 -24.68 -0.48
C SER A 32 -2.60 -24.83 0.90
N GLU A 33 -3.09 -26.03 1.24
CA GLU A 33 -3.68 -26.30 2.55
C GLU A 33 -2.65 -26.19 3.66
N SER A 34 -1.46 -26.78 3.47
CA SER A 34 -0.38 -26.73 4.46
C SER A 34 0.03 -25.30 4.76
N VAL A 35 0.28 -24.50 3.72
CA VAL A 35 0.64 -23.09 3.86
C VAL A 35 -0.46 -22.30 4.55
N GLY A 36 -1.73 -22.53 4.19
CA GLY A 36 -2.88 -21.89 4.83
C GLY A 36 -3.03 -22.24 6.31
N GLN A 37 -2.67 -23.47 6.71
CA GLN A 37 -2.75 -23.93 8.09
C GLN A 37 -1.61 -23.39 8.96
N TYR A 38 -0.38 -23.38 8.44
CA TYR A 38 0.81 -22.98 9.21
C TYR A 38 1.08 -21.47 9.18
N LEU A 39 0.66 -20.75 8.15
CA LEU A 39 0.91 -19.32 7.99
C LEU A 39 -0.40 -18.53 8.07
N ASN A 40 -0.73 -18.10 9.29
CA ASN A 40 -1.82 -17.18 9.53
C ASN A 40 -1.42 -15.76 9.06
N THR A 41 -2.08 -15.29 8.01
CA THR A 41 -1.84 -13.96 7.41
C THR A 41 -2.02 -12.84 8.43
N GLY A 42 -2.94 -12.98 9.40
CA GLY A 42 -3.17 -11.97 10.44
C GLY A 42 -1.95 -11.75 11.34
N TYR A 43 -1.23 -12.82 11.71
CA TYR A 43 0.01 -12.69 12.49
C TYR A 43 1.12 -12.01 11.68
N LEU A 44 1.27 -12.38 10.41
CA LEU A 44 2.25 -11.73 9.54
C LEU A 44 1.96 -10.23 9.42
N VAL A 45 0.71 -9.86 9.16
CA VAL A 45 0.28 -8.46 9.06
C VAL A 45 0.49 -7.71 10.38
N PHE A 46 0.19 -8.34 11.52
CA PHE A 46 0.44 -7.78 12.84
C PHE A 46 1.91 -7.38 13.00
N PHE A 47 2.84 -8.31 12.74
CA PHE A 47 4.28 -8.05 12.90
C PHE A 47 4.83 -7.06 11.86
N ILE A 48 4.33 -7.10 10.63
CA ILE A 48 4.69 -6.12 9.59
C ILE A 48 4.27 -4.72 10.03
N LEU A 49 3.02 -4.52 10.45
CA LEU A 49 2.52 -3.22 10.85
C LEU A 49 3.18 -2.72 12.14
N PHE A 50 3.48 -3.62 13.07
CA PHE A 50 4.27 -3.32 14.26
C PHE A 50 5.68 -2.81 13.88
N GLY A 51 6.39 -3.58 13.04
CA GLY A 51 7.75 -3.24 12.61
C GLY A 51 7.81 -1.94 11.81
N MET A 52 6.86 -1.72 10.90
CA MET A 52 6.77 -0.46 10.17
C MET A 52 6.48 0.71 11.12
N SER A 53 5.58 0.54 12.09
CA SER A 53 5.18 1.59 13.03
C SER A 53 6.27 1.94 14.04
N ILE A 54 7.01 0.96 14.57
CA ILE A 54 8.05 1.25 15.58
C ILE A 54 9.19 2.08 15.01
N THR A 55 9.37 2.09 13.68
CA THR A 55 10.35 2.96 12.99
C THR A 55 9.86 4.37 12.70
N LEU A 56 8.61 4.69 13.05
CA LEU A 56 7.95 5.95 12.73
C LEU A 56 8.04 6.95 13.90
N PRO A 57 8.78 8.07 13.79
CA PRO A 57 8.89 9.08 14.85
C PRO A 57 7.66 9.99 14.93
N THR A 58 6.49 9.43 15.25
CA THR A 58 5.18 10.12 15.26
C THR A 58 5.18 11.42 16.06
N GLY A 59 5.79 11.45 17.25
CA GLY A 59 5.87 12.68 18.05
C GLY A 59 6.62 13.83 17.35
N LYS A 60 7.68 13.53 16.60
CA LYS A 60 8.39 14.54 15.79
C LYS A 60 7.58 14.93 14.57
N LEU A 61 6.94 13.96 13.92
CA LEU A 61 6.10 14.19 12.75
C LEU A 61 4.91 15.10 13.09
N TRP A 62 4.31 14.96 14.27
CA TRP A 62 3.23 15.84 14.72
C TRP A 62 3.70 17.29 14.89
N GLN A 63 4.90 17.49 15.41
CA GLN A 63 5.48 18.83 15.58
C GLN A 63 5.89 19.45 14.24
N THR A 64 6.27 18.63 13.26
CA THR A 64 6.64 19.05 11.90
C THR A 64 5.45 19.11 10.94
N ALA A 65 4.29 18.56 11.31
CA ALA A 65 3.07 18.56 10.49
C ALA A 65 2.45 19.97 10.45
N SER A 66 3.08 20.88 9.72
CA SER A 66 2.66 22.26 9.53
C SER A 66 1.45 22.41 8.60
N GLN A 67 1.01 21.32 7.94
CA GLN A 67 -0.05 21.35 6.93
C GLN A 67 -1.14 20.30 7.15
N PRO A 68 -2.05 20.53 8.11
CA PRO A 68 -3.17 19.62 8.40
C PRO A 68 -4.07 19.42 7.18
N THR A 69 -4.26 20.46 6.36
CA THR A 69 -5.10 20.38 5.15
C THR A 69 -4.62 19.32 4.17
N SER A 70 -3.32 19.27 3.88
CA SER A 70 -2.73 18.29 2.95
C SER A 70 -2.82 16.88 3.51
N ILE A 71 -2.61 16.69 4.81
CA ILE A 71 -2.79 15.38 5.48
C ILE A 71 -4.25 14.92 5.37
N LEU A 72 -5.22 15.78 5.70
CA LEU A 72 -6.64 15.47 5.60
C LEU A 72 -7.05 15.19 4.16
N LEU A 73 -6.48 15.91 3.19
CA LEU A 73 -6.76 15.69 1.78
C LEU A 73 -6.23 14.34 1.29
N ALA A 74 -5.03 13.94 1.72
CA ALA A 74 -4.50 12.60 1.42
C ALA A 74 -5.42 11.50 1.96
N ILE A 75 -5.87 11.65 3.20
CA ILE A 75 -6.83 10.72 3.83
C ILE A 75 -8.15 10.73 3.07
N PHE A 76 -8.67 11.90 2.67
CA PHE A 76 -9.90 12.04 1.90
C PHE A 76 -9.81 11.35 0.54
N VAL A 77 -8.72 11.54 -0.20
CA VAL A 77 -8.50 10.85 -1.48
C VAL A 77 -8.47 9.34 -1.27
N SER A 78 -7.73 8.87 -0.26
CA SER A 78 -7.57 7.44 0.00
C SER A 78 -8.87 6.80 0.48
N ILE A 79 -9.56 7.39 1.46
CA ILE A 79 -10.69 6.76 2.15
C ILE A 79 -12.04 7.16 1.53
N VAL A 80 -12.14 8.21 0.73
CA VAL A 80 -13.41 8.63 0.13
C VAL A 80 -13.39 8.48 -1.38
N ILE A 81 -12.48 9.17 -2.06
CA ILE A 81 -12.47 9.19 -3.54
C ILE A 81 -12.24 7.80 -4.11
N LEU A 82 -11.21 7.10 -3.65
CA LEU A 82 -10.86 5.80 -4.23
C LEU A 82 -11.94 4.72 -4.02
N PRO A 83 -12.52 4.54 -2.82
CA PRO A 83 -13.66 3.64 -2.64
C PRO A 83 -14.87 4.02 -3.48
N LEU A 84 -15.23 5.31 -3.57
CA LEU A 84 -16.36 5.76 -4.41
C LEU A 84 -16.14 5.43 -5.89
N VAL A 85 -14.96 5.76 -6.41
CA VAL A 85 -14.58 5.47 -7.80
C VAL A 85 -14.61 3.97 -8.06
N THR A 86 -14.06 3.19 -7.14
CA THR A 86 -14.01 1.73 -7.27
C THR A 86 -15.39 1.11 -7.20
N TRP A 87 -16.27 1.65 -6.36
CA TRP A 87 -17.66 1.23 -6.31
C TRP A 87 -18.39 1.51 -7.62
N GLY A 88 -18.23 2.71 -8.18
CA GLY A 88 -18.75 3.03 -9.52
C GLY A 88 -18.23 2.09 -10.60
N VAL A 89 -16.92 1.78 -10.58
CA VAL A 89 -16.31 0.79 -11.50
C VAL A 89 -16.96 -0.58 -11.35
N VAL A 90 -17.12 -1.08 -10.13
CA VAL A 90 -17.73 -2.40 -9.88
C VAL A 90 -19.19 -2.47 -10.33
N LEU A 91 -19.93 -1.36 -10.29
CA LEU A 91 -21.30 -1.29 -10.79
C LEU A 91 -21.38 -1.26 -12.32
N LEU A 92 -20.38 -0.70 -13.00
CA LEU A 92 -20.35 -0.54 -14.46
C LEU A 92 -19.76 -1.75 -15.19
N PHE A 93 -18.87 -2.51 -14.55
CA PHE A 93 -18.16 -3.62 -15.18
C PHE A 93 -18.55 -4.99 -14.57
N PRO A 94 -18.73 -6.04 -15.39
CA PRO A 94 -19.15 -7.36 -14.92
C PRO A 94 -17.98 -8.15 -14.31
N LEU A 95 -17.53 -7.74 -13.11
CA LEU A 95 -16.32 -8.24 -12.44
C LEU A 95 -16.61 -9.21 -11.29
N LYS A 96 -17.73 -9.93 -11.30
CA LYS A 96 -18.29 -10.63 -10.12
C LYS A 96 -17.26 -11.33 -9.22
N ALA A 97 -16.32 -12.10 -9.80
CA ALA A 97 -15.28 -12.82 -9.04
C ALA A 97 -14.21 -11.92 -8.38
N PHE A 98 -14.02 -10.71 -8.89
CA PHE A 98 -12.99 -9.74 -8.49
C PHE A 98 -13.53 -8.51 -7.77
N SER A 99 -14.85 -8.26 -7.85
CA SER A 99 -15.50 -7.06 -7.29
C SER A 99 -15.18 -6.83 -5.82
N ALA A 100 -15.28 -7.88 -4.99
CA ALA A 100 -14.94 -7.79 -3.56
C ALA A 100 -13.46 -7.44 -3.34
N GLY A 101 -12.57 -7.98 -4.16
CA GLY A 101 -11.13 -7.69 -4.09
C GLY A 101 -10.80 -6.24 -4.42
N LEU A 102 -11.43 -5.68 -5.45
CA LEU A 102 -11.29 -4.27 -5.81
C LEU A 102 -11.80 -3.37 -4.70
N LEU A 103 -12.99 -3.65 -4.17
CA LEU A 103 -13.61 -2.88 -3.09
C LEU A 103 -12.76 -2.92 -1.81
N ILE A 104 -12.32 -4.11 -1.40
CA ILE A 104 -11.41 -4.29 -0.25
C ILE A 104 -10.12 -3.49 -0.46
N MET A 105 -9.47 -3.64 -1.63
CA MET A 105 -8.25 -2.90 -1.94
C MET A 105 -8.46 -1.38 -1.91
N SER A 106 -9.60 -0.89 -2.42
CA SER A 106 -9.90 0.53 -2.37
C SER A 106 -10.20 1.03 -0.96
N ALA A 107 -10.79 0.19 -0.09
CA ALA A 107 -11.19 0.57 1.26
C ALA A 107 -10.03 0.62 2.26
N VAL A 108 -8.96 -0.16 2.04
CA VAL A 108 -7.81 -0.14 2.95
C VAL A 108 -7.06 1.20 2.91
N PRO A 109 -6.40 1.60 4.02
CA PRO A 109 -5.62 2.83 4.07
C PRO A 109 -4.34 2.74 3.22
N THR A 110 -3.60 3.84 3.20
CA THR A 110 -2.34 3.96 2.47
C THR A 110 -1.18 3.20 3.14
N THR A 111 -0.07 3.04 2.41
CA THR A 111 1.12 2.30 2.83
C THR A 111 2.25 3.22 3.27
N LEU A 112 2.92 2.86 4.36
CA LEU A 112 3.90 3.74 5.01
C LEU A 112 5.20 3.86 4.22
N ALA A 113 5.75 2.73 3.78
CA ALA A 113 7.11 2.69 3.26
C ALA A 113 7.21 3.30 1.85
N SER A 114 6.38 2.84 0.92
CA SER A 114 6.48 3.29 -0.48
C SER A 114 6.00 4.73 -0.65
N ALA A 115 4.91 5.16 -0.02
CA ALA A 115 4.38 6.51 -0.21
C ALA A 115 5.41 7.57 0.23
N ALA A 116 6.02 7.37 1.40
CA ALA A 116 7.04 8.28 1.91
C ALA A 116 8.34 8.25 1.09
N VAL A 117 8.79 7.07 0.65
CA VAL A 117 10.01 6.95 -0.18
C VAL A 117 9.83 7.62 -1.55
N TRP A 118 8.69 7.41 -2.21
CA TRP A 118 8.42 7.99 -3.53
C TRP A 118 8.21 9.50 -3.44
N THR A 119 7.51 9.96 -2.40
CA THR A 119 7.37 11.39 -2.10
C THR A 119 8.74 12.06 -1.95
N ARG A 120 9.64 11.53 -1.11
CA ARG A 120 11.00 12.07 -0.98
C ARG A 120 11.78 12.06 -2.30
N LYS A 121 11.71 10.96 -3.05
CA LYS A 121 12.42 10.83 -4.34
C LYS A 121 11.93 11.83 -5.39
N ALA A 122 10.65 12.20 -5.34
CA ALA A 122 10.07 13.22 -6.20
C ALA A 122 10.31 14.65 -5.72
N GLY A 123 10.92 14.84 -4.54
CA GLY A 123 11.14 16.16 -3.93
C GLY A 123 9.92 16.68 -3.17
N GLY A 124 8.99 15.81 -2.77
CA GLY A 124 7.81 16.19 -2.00
C GLY A 124 8.00 16.15 -0.49
N ASN A 125 7.01 16.69 0.23
CA ASN A 125 6.95 16.69 1.68
C ASN A 125 6.51 15.31 2.19
N ASP A 126 7.45 14.51 2.67
CA ASP A 126 7.21 13.16 3.14
C ASP A 126 6.60 13.07 4.55
N ALA A 127 6.44 14.18 5.26
CA ALA A 127 5.66 14.20 6.49
C ALA A 127 4.17 13.90 6.22
N ILE A 128 3.64 14.34 5.07
CA ILE A 128 2.24 14.09 4.66
C ILE A 128 1.95 12.59 4.56
N PRO A 129 2.64 11.79 3.72
CA PRO A 129 2.36 10.36 3.61
C PRO A 129 2.55 9.62 4.93
N LEU A 130 3.55 9.99 5.75
CA LEU A 130 3.78 9.37 7.05
C LEU A 130 2.60 9.60 8.02
N MET A 131 2.10 10.84 8.08
CA MET A 131 0.96 11.20 8.92
C MET A 131 -0.37 10.66 8.41
N ALA A 132 -0.62 10.75 7.10
CA ALA A 132 -1.81 10.19 6.46
C ALA A 132 -1.88 8.67 6.65
N THR A 133 -0.74 7.98 6.59
CA THR A 133 -0.67 6.54 6.89
C THR A 133 -1.01 6.24 8.34
N LEU A 134 -0.44 6.97 9.29
CA LEU A 134 -0.70 6.76 10.71
C LEU A 134 -2.19 6.94 11.04
N LEU A 135 -2.76 8.08 10.63
CA LEU A 135 -4.16 8.41 10.90
C LEU A 135 -5.11 7.48 10.13
N GLY A 136 -4.85 7.24 8.85
CA GLY A 136 -5.67 6.35 8.03
C GLY A 136 -5.72 4.92 8.59
N ASN A 137 -4.59 4.39 9.06
CA ASN A 137 -4.55 3.10 9.73
C ASN A 137 -5.22 3.11 11.11
N ALA A 138 -5.07 4.19 11.89
CA ALA A 138 -5.72 4.31 13.19
C ALA A 138 -7.26 4.24 13.08
N PHE A 139 -7.82 4.77 11.99
CA PHE A 139 -9.27 4.75 11.72
C PHE A 139 -9.71 3.63 10.76
N CYS A 140 -8.82 2.71 10.38
CA CYS A 140 -9.16 1.65 9.42
C CYS A 140 -10.28 0.73 9.91
N PHE A 141 -10.35 0.49 11.22
CA PHE A 141 -11.38 -0.34 11.86
C PHE A 141 -12.80 0.24 11.72
N LEU A 142 -12.95 1.54 11.44
CA LEU A 142 -14.25 2.18 11.17
C LEU A 142 -14.48 2.32 9.66
N THR A 143 -13.46 2.78 8.96
CA THR A 143 -13.57 3.16 7.54
C THR A 143 -13.72 1.95 6.62
N ILE A 144 -13.01 0.85 6.88
CA ILE A 144 -13.12 -0.36 6.08
C ILE A 144 -14.50 -1.01 6.25
N PRO A 145 -15.01 -1.29 7.48
CA PRO A 145 -16.31 -1.92 7.62
C PRO A 145 -17.46 -1.04 7.11
N PHE A 146 -17.33 0.29 7.22
CA PHE A 146 -18.26 1.21 6.57
C PHE A 146 -18.33 0.96 5.06
N TRP A 147 -17.20 1.01 4.35
CA TRP A 147 -17.19 0.82 2.90
C TRP A 147 -17.65 -0.57 2.47
N LEU A 148 -17.19 -1.62 3.15
CA LEU A 148 -17.60 -2.98 2.80
C LEU A 148 -19.08 -3.22 3.13
N GLY A 149 -19.60 -2.66 4.22
CA GLY A 149 -21.02 -2.70 4.54
C GLY A 149 -21.88 -2.00 3.48
N GLN A 150 -21.46 -0.83 2.98
CA GLN A 150 -22.21 -0.12 1.93
C GLN A 150 -22.13 -0.79 0.56
N THR A 151 -20.96 -1.31 0.18
CA THR A 151 -20.70 -1.78 -1.19
C THR A 151 -20.93 -3.27 -1.40
N LEU A 152 -20.70 -4.08 -0.36
CA LEU A 152 -20.89 -5.54 -0.39
C LEU A 152 -22.04 -6.01 0.50
N GLY A 153 -22.35 -5.27 1.58
CA GLY A 153 -23.31 -5.69 2.61
C GLY A 153 -24.76 -5.83 2.14
N GLN A 154 -25.12 -5.29 0.96
CA GLN A 154 -26.44 -5.53 0.36
C GLN A 154 -26.57 -6.94 -0.24
N SER A 155 -25.44 -7.55 -0.62
CA SER A 155 -25.40 -8.85 -1.31
C SER A 155 -24.79 -9.96 -0.47
N LEU A 156 -23.97 -9.61 0.53
CA LEU A 156 -23.24 -10.55 1.37
C LEU A 156 -23.52 -10.24 2.85
N PRO A 157 -23.81 -11.24 3.70
CA PRO A 157 -24.05 -11.05 5.12
C PRO A 157 -22.73 -10.78 5.88
N ILE A 158 -22.22 -9.56 5.78
CA ILE A 158 -20.97 -9.17 6.43
C ILE A 158 -21.22 -8.91 7.92
N ASP A 159 -20.56 -9.68 8.77
CA ASP A 159 -20.47 -9.39 10.21
C ASP A 159 -19.51 -8.21 10.45
N VAL A 160 -20.11 -7.01 10.49
CA VAL A 160 -19.40 -5.75 10.69
C VAL A 160 -18.65 -5.73 12.03
N TRP A 161 -19.21 -6.30 13.10
CA TRP A 161 -18.59 -6.26 14.43
C TRP A 161 -17.34 -7.15 14.51
N SER A 162 -17.44 -8.36 13.97
CA SER A 162 -16.28 -9.26 13.84
C SER A 162 -15.20 -8.65 12.94
N LEU A 163 -15.59 -7.95 11.87
CA LEU A 163 -14.65 -7.26 11.00
C LEU A 163 -13.94 -6.08 11.71
N MET A 164 -14.69 -5.27 12.46
CA MET A 164 -14.14 -4.17 13.27
C MET A 164 -13.14 -4.69 14.31
N SER A 165 -13.50 -5.73 15.06
CA SER A 165 -12.66 -6.32 16.10
C SER A 165 -11.38 -6.94 15.51
N ARG A 166 -11.48 -7.61 14.36
CA ARG A 166 -10.30 -8.11 13.63
C ARG A 166 -9.35 -6.98 13.26
N LEU A 167 -9.84 -5.89 12.68
CA LEU A 167 -9.01 -4.75 12.29
C LEU A 167 -8.38 -4.05 13.50
N LEU A 168 -9.09 -3.98 14.63
CA LEU A 168 -8.53 -3.51 15.88
C LEU A 168 -7.34 -4.37 16.32
N ILE A 169 -7.45 -5.69 16.25
CA ILE A 169 -6.38 -6.61 16.69
C ILE A 169 -5.22 -6.69 15.70
N VAL A 170 -5.51 -6.83 14.40
CA VAL A 170 -4.50 -7.12 13.37
C VAL A 170 -3.79 -5.85 12.88
N ALA A 171 -4.46 -4.69 12.89
CA ALA A 171 -3.90 -3.44 12.38
C ALA A 171 -3.72 -2.38 13.46
N VAL A 172 -4.77 -2.01 14.19
CA VAL A 172 -4.69 -0.86 15.12
C VAL A 172 -3.82 -1.16 16.33
N LEU A 173 -4.01 -2.31 16.96
CA LEU A 173 -3.28 -2.76 18.15
C LEU A 173 -1.75 -2.83 17.95
N PRO A 174 -1.20 -3.51 16.92
CA PRO A 174 0.25 -3.57 16.73
C PRO A 174 0.85 -2.19 16.47
N MET A 175 0.13 -1.33 15.75
CA MET A 175 0.59 0.04 15.49
C MET A 175 0.60 0.87 16.77
N GLY A 176 -0.48 0.81 17.56
CA GLY A 176 -0.58 1.49 18.86
C GLY A 176 0.49 1.01 19.83
N LEU A 177 0.66 -0.31 19.96
CA LEU A 177 1.70 -0.91 20.81
C LEU A 177 3.10 -0.47 20.37
N ALA A 178 3.37 -0.47 19.06
CA ALA A 178 4.65 0.01 18.53
C ALA A 178 4.90 1.48 18.88
N GLN A 179 3.90 2.36 18.79
CA GLN A 179 4.05 3.77 19.15
C GLN A 179 4.26 3.97 20.66
N VAL A 180 3.51 3.24 21.50
CA VAL A 180 3.68 3.28 22.97
C VAL A 180 5.08 2.82 23.36
N LEU A 181 5.56 1.69 22.79
CA LEU A 181 6.92 1.21 23.04
C LEU A 181 7.96 2.18 22.52
N ARG A 182 7.76 2.77 21.33
CA ARG A 182 8.67 3.76 20.77
C ARG A 182 8.79 5.02 21.63
N ALA A 183 7.74 5.41 22.36
CA ALA A 183 7.77 6.55 23.27
C ALA A 183 8.78 6.36 24.43
N ILE A 184 9.16 5.11 24.72
CA ILE A 184 10.24 4.80 25.66
C ILE A 184 11.59 5.16 25.00
N PRO A 185 12.39 6.11 25.54
CA PRO A 185 13.54 6.68 24.84
C PRO A 185 14.59 5.65 24.37
N ILE A 186 14.80 4.59 25.14
CA ILE A 186 15.77 3.53 24.81
C ILE A 186 15.29 2.73 23.58
N ILE A 187 14.01 2.38 23.54
CA ILE A 187 13.40 1.65 22.42
C ILE A 187 13.35 2.55 21.19
N GLY A 188 12.93 3.82 21.33
CA GLY A 188 12.91 4.78 20.23
C GLY A 188 14.28 4.99 19.59
N LYS A 189 15.34 5.17 20.40
CA LYS A 189 16.72 5.25 19.92
C LYS A 189 17.17 3.96 19.22
N SER A 190 16.87 2.80 19.80
CA SER A 190 17.21 1.51 19.19
C SER A 190 16.49 1.31 17.85
N ALA A 191 15.20 1.69 17.76
CA ALA A 191 14.43 1.62 16.53
C ALA A 191 14.96 2.57 15.45
N ASP A 192 15.51 3.73 15.82
CA ASP A 192 16.17 4.64 14.88
C ASP A 192 17.48 4.07 14.35
N VAL A 193 18.29 3.44 15.21
CA VAL A 193 19.54 2.76 14.83
C VAL A 193 19.26 1.58 13.88
N HIS A 194 18.25 0.77 14.18
CA HIS A 194 17.92 -0.45 13.42
C HIS A 194 16.84 -0.25 12.34
N LYS A 195 16.50 1.01 12.03
CA LYS A 195 15.38 1.36 11.13
C LYS A 195 15.43 0.64 9.78
N LEU A 196 16.62 0.56 9.18
CA LEU A 196 16.80 -0.11 7.89
C LEU A 196 16.53 -1.61 8.00
N SER A 197 17.09 -2.27 9.01
CA SER A 197 16.90 -3.71 9.23
C SER A 197 15.44 -4.06 9.54
N ILE A 198 14.77 -3.28 10.39
CA ILE A 198 13.34 -3.47 10.71
C ILE A 198 12.47 -3.24 9.46
N GLY A 199 12.79 -2.20 8.67
CA GLY A 199 12.13 -1.93 7.40
C GLY A 199 12.30 -3.07 6.39
N MET A 200 13.52 -3.59 6.24
CA MET A 200 13.81 -4.75 5.38
C MET A 200 13.07 -6.00 5.85
N LEU A 201 13.04 -6.28 7.15
CA LEU A 201 12.29 -7.41 7.71
C LEU A 201 10.78 -7.28 7.42
N SER A 202 10.23 -6.07 7.56
CA SER A 202 8.83 -5.79 7.22
C SER A 202 8.54 -6.01 5.73
N GLN A 203 9.46 -5.60 4.85
CA GLN A 203 9.36 -5.84 3.41
C GLN A 203 9.45 -7.33 3.06
N ILE A 204 10.33 -8.09 3.72
CA ILE A 204 10.39 -9.55 3.58
C ILE A 204 9.06 -10.18 4.03
N GLY A 205 8.49 -9.72 5.15
CA GLY A 205 7.15 -10.15 5.59
C GLY A 205 6.07 -9.92 4.53
N ILE A 206 6.08 -8.77 3.86
CA ILE A 206 5.15 -8.48 2.74
C ILE A 206 5.37 -9.47 1.58
N LEU A 207 6.62 -9.76 1.22
CA LEU A 207 6.95 -10.73 0.16
C LEU A 207 6.51 -12.15 0.53
N ILE A 208 6.63 -12.54 1.80
CA ILE A 208 6.12 -13.83 2.30
C ILE A 208 4.59 -13.88 2.16
N ILE A 209 3.88 -12.83 2.57
CA ILE A 209 2.42 -12.74 2.39
C ILE A 209 2.03 -12.89 0.92
N ILE A 210 2.75 -12.23 0.01
CA ILE A 210 2.53 -12.32 -1.44
C ILE A 210 2.73 -13.76 -1.92
N LEU A 211 3.84 -14.39 -1.54
CA LEU A 211 4.14 -15.78 -1.95
C LEU A 211 3.07 -16.75 -1.43
N VAL A 212 2.71 -16.65 -0.15
CA VAL A 212 1.66 -17.45 0.48
C VAL A 212 0.32 -17.26 -0.22
N SER A 213 -0.03 -16.01 -0.53
CA SER A 213 -1.25 -15.67 -1.26
C SER A 213 -1.26 -16.26 -2.66
N ALA A 214 -0.14 -16.16 -3.37
CA ALA A 214 0.01 -16.73 -4.72
C ALA A 214 -0.11 -18.26 -4.71
N ILE A 215 0.56 -18.94 -3.77
CA ILE A 215 0.45 -20.40 -3.56
C ILE A 215 -1.01 -20.80 -3.32
N ARG A 216 -1.71 -20.09 -2.43
CA ARG A 216 -3.11 -20.38 -2.11
C ARG A 216 -4.05 -20.14 -3.29
N THR A 217 -3.74 -19.16 -4.13
CA THR A 217 -4.55 -18.81 -5.30
C THR A 217 -4.34 -19.77 -6.47
N GLY A 218 -3.17 -20.42 -6.55
CA GLY A 218 -2.80 -21.32 -7.65
C GLY A 218 -3.87 -22.36 -8.01
N PRO A 219 -4.28 -23.24 -7.07
CA PRO A 219 -5.31 -24.25 -7.31
C PRO A 219 -6.66 -23.65 -7.71
N ILE A 220 -7.07 -22.55 -7.06
CA ILE A 220 -8.34 -21.86 -7.35
C ILE A 220 -8.33 -21.34 -8.79
N PHE A 221 -7.19 -20.79 -9.22
CA PHE A 221 -7.02 -20.31 -10.59
C PHE A 221 -7.09 -21.45 -11.61
N GLN A 222 -6.56 -22.63 -11.28
CA GLN A 222 -6.62 -23.82 -12.13
C GLN A 222 -8.04 -24.38 -12.23
N GLU A 223 -8.73 -24.53 -11.10
CA GLU A 223 -10.12 -25.01 -11.04
C GLU A 223 -11.08 -24.06 -11.77
N GLN A 224 -10.88 -22.75 -11.64
CA GLN A 224 -11.73 -21.75 -12.27
C GLN A 224 -11.21 -21.30 -13.64
N SER A 225 -10.09 -21.83 -14.13
CA SER A 225 -9.42 -21.37 -15.37
C SER A 225 -10.32 -21.40 -16.59
N GLU A 226 -11.18 -22.41 -16.71
CA GLU A 226 -12.13 -22.55 -17.83
C GLU A 226 -13.25 -21.49 -17.79
N ASN A 227 -13.58 -20.99 -16.59
CA ASN A 227 -14.59 -19.96 -16.37
C ASN A 227 -14.00 -18.54 -16.26
N LEU A 228 -12.67 -18.43 -16.09
CA LEU A 228 -11.97 -17.17 -15.99
C LEU A 228 -11.57 -16.67 -17.38
N SER A 229 -12.32 -15.69 -17.86
CA SER A 229 -11.96 -15.02 -19.09
C SER A 229 -10.65 -14.24 -18.91
N LEU A 230 -9.65 -14.49 -19.76
CA LEU A 230 -8.42 -13.69 -19.84
C LEU A 230 -8.75 -12.19 -19.96
N LEU A 231 -9.84 -11.86 -20.67
CA LEU A 231 -10.34 -10.50 -20.80
C LEU A 231 -10.73 -9.88 -19.46
N GLN A 232 -11.32 -10.64 -18.53
CA GLN A 232 -11.66 -10.13 -17.19
C GLN A 232 -10.41 -9.82 -16.37
N VAL A 233 -9.38 -10.68 -16.44
CA VAL A 233 -8.11 -10.43 -15.75
C VAL A 233 -7.41 -9.19 -16.31
N LEU A 234 -7.33 -9.07 -17.64
CA LEU A 234 -6.80 -7.87 -18.31
C LEU A 234 -7.59 -6.61 -17.94
N LEU A 235 -8.92 -6.71 -17.89
CA LEU A 235 -9.77 -5.61 -17.46
C LEU A 235 -9.47 -5.20 -16.01
N VAL A 236 -9.29 -6.15 -15.09
CA VAL A 236 -8.89 -5.86 -13.70
C VAL A 236 -7.54 -5.14 -13.65
N ILE A 237 -6.55 -5.56 -14.43
CA ILE A 237 -5.23 -4.88 -14.54
C ILE A 237 -5.41 -3.42 -14.98
N VAL A 238 -6.17 -3.19 -16.05
CA VAL A 238 -6.44 -1.84 -16.55
C VAL A 238 -7.16 -1.00 -15.51
N LEU A 239 -8.22 -1.54 -14.88
CA LEU A 239 -9.01 -0.83 -13.88
C LEU A 239 -8.19 -0.49 -12.63
N CYS A 240 -7.33 -1.39 -12.15
CA CYS A 240 -6.41 -1.10 -11.05
C CYS A 240 -5.49 0.09 -11.40
N GLY A 241 -4.94 0.11 -12.61
CA GLY A 241 -4.11 1.22 -13.09
C GLY A 241 -4.89 2.54 -13.19
N VAL A 242 -6.12 2.50 -13.71
CA VAL A 242 -7.01 3.67 -13.82
C VAL A 242 -7.40 4.20 -12.45
N ILE A 243 -7.84 3.34 -11.53
CA ILE A 243 -8.23 3.72 -10.16
C ILE A 243 -7.04 4.38 -9.44
N HIS A 244 -5.86 3.77 -9.50
CA HIS A 244 -4.65 4.35 -8.91
C HIS A 244 -4.28 5.69 -9.55
N GLY A 245 -4.36 5.80 -10.88
CA GLY A 245 -4.13 7.04 -11.61
C GLY A 245 -5.11 8.16 -11.21
N ILE A 246 -6.40 7.84 -11.04
CA ILE A 246 -7.40 8.77 -10.51
C ILE A 246 -7.01 9.25 -9.11
N GLY A 247 -6.55 8.35 -8.24
CA GLY A 247 -6.02 8.71 -6.92
C GLY A 247 -4.86 9.70 -7.00
N LEU A 248 -3.88 9.44 -7.86
CA LEU A 248 -2.70 10.30 -8.04
C LEU A 248 -3.10 11.70 -8.50
N TRP A 249 -3.90 11.78 -9.56
CA TRP A 249 -4.26 13.04 -10.18
C TRP A 249 -5.30 13.82 -9.37
N SER A 250 -6.21 13.15 -8.65
CA SER A 250 -7.12 13.82 -7.72
C SER A 250 -6.35 14.38 -6.52
N GLY A 251 -5.41 13.63 -5.93
CA GLY A 251 -4.58 14.11 -4.83
C GLY A 251 -3.73 15.32 -5.23
N TRP A 252 -3.06 15.25 -6.38
CA TRP A 252 -2.33 16.38 -6.94
C TRP A 252 -3.27 17.57 -7.22
N GLY A 253 -4.32 17.34 -8.02
CA GLY A 253 -5.22 18.38 -8.51
C GLY A 253 -5.95 19.11 -7.39
N LEU A 254 -6.49 18.39 -6.40
CA LEU A 254 -7.16 19.01 -5.25
C LEU A 254 -6.20 19.83 -4.41
N THR A 255 -4.96 19.37 -4.21
CA THR A 255 -3.97 20.14 -3.44
C THR A 255 -3.63 21.44 -4.15
N ARG A 256 -3.43 21.38 -5.48
CA ARG A 256 -3.15 22.57 -6.30
C ARG A 256 -4.34 23.50 -6.39
N LEU A 257 -5.57 22.98 -6.46
CA LEU A 257 -6.81 23.77 -6.42
C LEU A 257 -6.94 24.56 -5.11
N LEU A 258 -6.56 23.94 -3.98
CA LEU A 258 -6.50 24.57 -2.67
C LEU A 258 -5.24 25.44 -2.45
N LYS A 259 -4.47 25.70 -3.52
CA LYS A 259 -3.23 26.51 -3.50
C LYS A 259 -2.13 25.94 -2.59
N GLY A 260 -2.17 24.65 -2.26
CA GLY A 260 -1.10 23.95 -1.55
C GLY A 260 0.19 23.90 -2.38
N SER A 261 1.34 23.76 -1.72
CA SER A 261 2.64 23.75 -2.41
C SER A 261 2.80 22.56 -3.36
N CYS A 262 3.79 22.61 -4.24
CA CYS A 262 4.04 21.48 -5.13
C CYS A 262 4.53 20.26 -4.35
N GLU A 263 5.36 20.48 -3.33
CA GLU A 263 5.87 19.44 -2.46
C GLU A 263 4.75 18.71 -1.71
N ASP A 264 3.73 19.45 -1.27
CA ASP A 264 2.57 18.87 -0.62
C ASP A 264 1.68 18.13 -1.63
N ALA A 265 1.49 18.66 -2.83
CA ALA A 265 0.73 18.02 -3.88
C ALA A 265 1.32 16.64 -4.25
N ILE A 266 2.65 16.52 -4.27
CA ILE A 266 3.33 15.23 -4.42
C ILE A 266 3.00 14.29 -3.25
N GLY A 267 3.11 14.79 -2.02
CA GLY A 267 2.82 14.01 -0.81
C GLY A 267 1.39 13.48 -0.79
N VAL A 268 0.43 14.33 -1.14
CA VAL A 268 -1.01 13.97 -1.24
C VAL A 268 -1.26 13.02 -2.40
N ALA A 269 -0.66 13.23 -3.57
CA ALA A 269 -0.82 12.35 -4.72
C ALA A 269 -0.43 10.91 -4.38
N PHE A 270 0.79 10.69 -3.86
CA PHE A 270 1.27 9.35 -3.54
C PHE A 270 0.53 8.72 -2.36
N SER A 271 0.32 9.45 -1.26
CA SER A 271 -0.37 8.86 -0.10
C SER A 271 -1.87 8.67 -0.32
N GLY A 272 -2.51 9.55 -1.07
CA GLY A 272 -3.91 9.42 -1.43
C GLY A 272 -4.17 8.24 -2.36
N SER A 273 -3.26 7.97 -3.30
CA SER A 273 -3.43 6.94 -4.33
C SER A 273 -3.00 5.53 -3.90
N GLN A 274 -1.98 5.42 -3.06
CA GLN A 274 -1.43 4.13 -2.67
C GLN A 274 -2.32 3.44 -1.62
N LYS A 275 -2.22 2.11 -1.62
CA LYS A 275 -2.95 1.21 -0.73
C LYS A 275 -2.04 0.18 -0.09
N THR A 276 -2.39 -0.22 1.13
CA THR A 276 -1.60 -1.18 1.91
C THR A 276 -1.99 -2.62 1.57
N LEU A 277 -1.05 -3.36 0.99
CA LEU A 277 -1.28 -4.76 0.62
C LEU A 277 -1.52 -5.64 1.84
N ALA A 278 -0.82 -5.40 2.94
CA ALA A 278 -0.88 -6.23 4.14
C ALA A 278 -2.33 -6.37 4.66
N ILE A 279 -3.02 -5.24 4.86
CA ILE A 279 -4.42 -5.25 5.34
C ILE A 279 -5.35 -5.81 4.26
N ALA A 280 -5.13 -5.49 2.98
CA ALA A 280 -5.99 -5.99 1.91
C ALA A 280 -5.95 -7.53 1.83
N ILE A 281 -4.77 -8.13 1.92
CA ILE A 281 -4.62 -9.58 1.95
C ILE A 281 -5.27 -10.18 3.19
N ASP A 282 -4.99 -9.63 4.39
CA ASP A 282 -5.59 -10.12 5.64
C ASP A 282 -7.12 -10.23 5.56
N LEU A 283 -7.76 -9.24 4.93
CA LEU A 283 -9.20 -9.18 4.73
C LEU A 283 -9.67 -10.21 3.71
N THR A 284 -9.07 -10.24 2.50
CA THR A 284 -9.46 -11.19 1.45
C THR A 284 -9.27 -12.65 1.83
N THR A 285 -8.35 -12.94 2.77
CA THR A 285 -8.13 -14.28 3.30
C THR A 285 -8.73 -14.50 4.67
N SER A 286 -9.47 -13.53 5.21
CA SER A 286 -10.06 -13.63 6.53
C SER A 286 -11.20 -14.66 6.54
N PRO A 287 -11.31 -15.51 7.58
CA PRO A 287 -12.47 -16.39 7.73
C PRO A 287 -13.79 -15.63 7.75
N ILE A 288 -13.80 -14.40 8.26
CA ILE A 288 -15.01 -13.55 8.35
C ILE A 288 -15.55 -13.23 6.96
N LEU A 289 -14.72 -12.66 6.07
CA LEU A 289 -15.19 -12.28 4.74
C LEU A 289 -15.40 -13.51 3.83
N LEU A 290 -14.57 -14.55 3.96
CA LEU A 290 -14.77 -15.80 3.23
C LEU A 290 -16.08 -16.48 3.62
N ALA A 291 -16.43 -16.53 4.91
CA ALA A 291 -17.73 -17.05 5.38
C ALA A 291 -18.91 -16.18 4.94
N SER A 292 -18.68 -14.89 4.68
CA SER A 292 -19.69 -13.99 4.11
C SER A 292 -19.95 -14.28 2.62
N GLY A 293 -19.15 -15.13 1.97
CA GLY A 293 -19.32 -15.53 0.57
C GLY A 293 -18.54 -14.70 -0.44
N ILE A 294 -17.48 -13.97 -0.03
CA ILE A 294 -16.59 -13.37 -1.04
C ILE A 294 -15.92 -14.48 -1.86
N SER A 295 -15.73 -14.21 -3.16
CA SER A 295 -14.97 -15.11 -4.02
C SER A 295 -13.54 -15.30 -3.49
N PRO A 296 -12.99 -16.52 -3.47
CA PRO A 296 -11.58 -16.75 -3.17
C PRO A 296 -10.62 -15.99 -4.13
N LEU A 297 -11.09 -15.65 -5.34
CA LEU A 297 -10.35 -14.83 -6.30
C LEU A 297 -10.29 -13.34 -5.93
N ALA A 298 -10.99 -12.89 -4.89
CA ALA A 298 -10.93 -11.52 -4.38
C ALA A 298 -9.51 -11.11 -3.92
N ILE A 299 -8.60 -12.07 -3.71
CA ILE A 299 -7.20 -11.83 -3.40
C ILE A 299 -6.39 -11.24 -4.58
N ILE A 300 -6.84 -11.45 -5.82
CA ILE A 300 -6.09 -11.09 -7.03
C ILE A 300 -6.01 -9.57 -7.25
N PRO A 301 -7.11 -8.79 -7.18
CA PRO A 301 -7.04 -7.35 -7.39
C PRO A 301 -6.09 -6.63 -6.42
N PRO A 302 -6.05 -6.95 -5.10
CA PRO A 302 -5.03 -6.43 -4.20
C PRO A 302 -3.59 -6.64 -4.66
N LEU A 303 -3.24 -7.85 -5.11
CA LEU A 303 -1.89 -8.17 -5.58
C LEU A 303 -1.54 -7.37 -6.84
N ILE A 304 -2.46 -7.32 -7.81
CA ILE A 304 -2.31 -6.57 -9.06
C ILE A 304 -2.16 -5.07 -8.76
N PHE A 305 -3.06 -4.50 -7.96
CA PHE A 305 -3.05 -3.08 -7.62
C PHE A 305 -1.75 -2.69 -6.91
N HIS A 306 -1.28 -3.50 -5.96
CA HIS A 306 -0.03 -3.21 -5.26
C HIS A 306 1.20 -3.28 -6.17
N ALA A 307 1.25 -4.22 -7.11
CA ALA A 307 2.31 -4.27 -8.10
C ALA A 307 2.28 -3.04 -9.01
N LEU A 308 1.10 -2.71 -9.56
CA LEU A 308 0.91 -1.60 -10.49
C LEU A 308 1.19 -0.24 -9.84
N GLN A 309 0.70 0.01 -8.62
CA GLN A 309 0.93 1.30 -7.95
C GLN A 309 2.43 1.59 -7.85
N LEU A 310 3.27 0.61 -7.48
CA LEU A 310 4.70 0.85 -7.31
C LEU A 310 5.41 1.15 -8.64
N ILE A 311 4.97 0.52 -9.73
CA ILE A 311 5.50 0.77 -11.08
C ILE A 311 5.10 2.17 -11.55
N ILE A 312 3.79 2.47 -11.50
CA ILE A 312 3.22 3.74 -11.91
C ILE A 312 3.88 4.86 -11.10
N ASP A 313 3.95 4.71 -9.78
CA ASP A 313 4.56 5.69 -8.91
C ASP A 313 6.04 5.92 -9.25
N THR A 314 6.78 4.86 -9.60
CA THR A 314 8.21 4.98 -9.98
C THR A 314 8.38 5.85 -11.23
N ILE A 315 7.49 5.68 -12.21
CA ILE A 315 7.45 6.50 -13.42
C ILE A 315 7.05 7.94 -13.08
N MET A 316 6.08 8.11 -12.18
CA MET A 316 5.55 9.42 -11.80
C MET A 316 6.52 10.28 -11.00
N ILE A 317 7.54 9.71 -10.33
CA ILE A 317 8.59 10.48 -9.64
C ILE A 317 9.20 11.54 -10.56
N ALA A 318 9.65 11.15 -11.75
CA ALA A 318 10.31 12.08 -12.69
C ALA A 318 9.33 13.14 -13.21
N LYS A 319 8.10 12.72 -13.52
CA LYS A 319 7.04 13.59 -14.04
C LYS A 319 6.64 14.66 -13.02
N PHE A 320 6.40 14.29 -11.76
CA PHE A 320 6.06 15.25 -10.72
C PHE A 320 7.20 16.21 -10.43
N ARG A 321 8.44 15.71 -10.37
CA ARG A 321 9.62 16.56 -10.16
C ARG A 321 9.76 17.62 -11.26
N GLN A 322 9.60 17.22 -12.52
CA GLN A 322 9.63 18.15 -13.66
C GLN A 322 8.49 19.17 -13.56
N THR A 323 7.25 18.69 -13.34
CA THR A 323 6.08 19.57 -13.22
C THR A 323 6.25 20.61 -12.11
N CYS A 324 6.83 20.24 -10.97
CA CYS A 324 7.12 21.20 -9.90
C CYS A 324 8.20 22.21 -10.30
N SER A 325 9.26 21.76 -10.97
CA SER A 325 10.33 22.66 -11.45
C SER A 325 9.81 23.68 -12.46
N ASP A 326 8.84 23.32 -13.29
CA ASP A 326 8.25 24.22 -14.28
C ASP A 326 7.32 25.27 -13.64
N ILE A 327 6.65 24.90 -12.54
CA ILE A 327 5.71 25.76 -11.81
C ILE A 327 6.43 26.71 -10.84
N ASP A 328 7.49 26.24 -10.17
CA ASP A 328 8.30 27.03 -9.25
C ASP A 328 9.81 26.89 -9.53
N PRO A 329 10.32 27.60 -10.56
CA PRO A 329 11.72 27.49 -10.97
C PRO A 329 12.74 27.99 -9.92
N LYS A 330 12.28 28.59 -8.81
CA LYS A 330 13.17 29.13 -7.75
C LYS A 330 13.55 28.11 -6.67
N GLN A 331 12.97 26.91 -6.67
CA GLN A 331 13.18 25.90 -5.63
C GLN A 331 14.02 24.68 -6.05
N VAL A 332 14.70 24.70 -7.20
CA VAL A 332 15.54 23.57 -7.63
C VAL A 332 16.80 23.50 -6.74
N PRO A 333 17.03 22.42 -5.95
CA PRO A 333 18.35 22.19 -5.39
C PRO A 333 19.28 21.93 -6.57
N GLN A 334 20.29 22.79 -6.76
CA GLN A 334 21.27 22.57 -7.81
C GLN A 334 21.87 21.17 -7.65
N PRO A 335 22.06 20.42 -8.75
CA PRO A 335 22.83 19.19 -8.67
C PRO A 335 24.18 19.54 -8.06
N VAL A 336 24.58 18.83 -6.99
CA VAL A 336 25.90 18.96 -6.40
C VAL A 336 26.90 18.54 -7.49
N HIS A 337 27.37 19.51 -8.27
CA HIS A 337 28.53 19.32 -9.11
C HIS A 337 29.68 19.01 -8.16
N SER A 338 30.30 17.86 -8.37
CA SER A 338 31.53 17.45 -7.72
C SER A 338 32.67 18.39 -8.14
N THR A 339 32.75 19.56 -7.52
CA THR A 339 33.97 20.37 -7.49
C THR A 339 34.70 19.99 -6.21
N ASN A 340 35.69 19.12 -6.36
CA ASN A 340 36.93 19.05 -5.58
C ASN A 340 37.77 17.90 -6.15
N ALA A 341 38.28 18.12 -7.36
CA ALA A 341 39.32 17.30 -7.97
C ALA A 341 40.27 18.23 -8.71
N GLU A 342 40.91 19.16 -7.99
CA GLU A 342 42.05 19.95 -8.47
C GLU A 342 42.65 20.74 -7.29
N SER A 343 43.50 20.08 -6.49
CA SER A 343 44.64 20.69 -5.78
C SER A 343 45.34 19.65 -4.90
N ILE A 344 45.97 18.65 -5.52
CA ILE A 344 47.09 17.92 -4.88
C ILE A 344 48.18 17.75 -5.93
N SER A 345 49.00 18.79 -6.08
CA SER A 345 50.34 18.74 -6.68
C SER A 345 51.11 19.98 -6.21
N ALA A 346 52.32 19.76 -5.66
CA ALA A 346 53.24 20.72 -5.04
C ALA A 346 52.79 21.20 -3.64
N ASP A 347 53.48 20.96 -2.53
CA ASP A 347 54.89 20.67 -2.24
C ASP A 347 55.02 19.73 -1.03
#